data_AF-A0A386TUB7-F1
#
_entry.id   AF-A0A386TUB7-F1
#
_cell.length_a   1.000
_cell.length_b   1.000
_cell.length_c   1.000
_cell.angle_alpha   90.00
_cell.angle_beta   90.00
_cell.angle_gamma   90.00
#
_symmetry.space_group_name_H-M   'P 1'
#
loop_
_entity.id
_entity.type
_entity.pdbx_description
1 polymer ?
#
loop_
_entity_poly.entity_id
_entity_poly.type
_entity_poly.pdbx_seq_one_letter_code
_entity_poly.pdbx_strand_id
1 'polypeptide(L)'
;MIEVIWTILPAITLIFIALPSLHLLYLLDEPMNPMITLKTIGHQWYWSYVYMDFKNHIEFDSYMMQPESMNSFCLLDVDNSTLLPMNTQIQTLVTAADVIHSLTIPTL
;
A
#
# COMPACT_ATOMS: atom_id res chain seq x y z
N MET A 1 18.96 -9.23 43.11
CA MET A 1 19.82 -8.79 41.99
C MET A 1 19.28 -9.28 40.63
N ILE A 2 18.86 -10.54 40.51
CA ILE A 2 18.26 -11.09 39.27
C ILE A 2 17.06 -10.27 38.76
N GLU A 3 16.21 -9.82 39.68
CA GLU A 3 15.02 -9.02 39.33
C GLU A 3 15.38 -7.71 38.64
N VAL A 4 16.47 -7.07 39.07
CA VAL A 4 16.95 -5.82 38.45
C VAL A 4 17.45 -6.09 37.03
N ILE A 5 18.18 -7.21 36.84
CA ILE A 5 18.75 -7.58 35.54
C ILE A 5 17.65 -7.86 34.52
N TRP A 6 16.65 -8.67 34.87
CA TRP A 6 15.57 -9.01 33.93
C TRP A 6 14.57 -7.86 33.70
N THR A 7 14.65 -6.78 34.46
CA THR A 7 13.81 -5.59 34.24
C THR A 7 14.55 -4.60 33.34
N ILE A 8 15.84 -4.39 33.59
CA ILE A 8 16.67 -3.46 32.79
C ILE A 8 16.94 -4.01 31.40
N LEU A 9 17.25 -5.30 31.27
CA LEU A 9 17.65 -5.88 29.98
C LEU A 9 16.53 -5.79 28.93
N PRO A 10 15.25 -6.15 29.22
CA PRO A 10 14.15 -5.92 28.29
C PRO A 10 13.91 -4.44 27.99
N ALA A 11 14.00 -3.55 28.98
CA ALA A 11 13.82 -2.11 28.77
C ALA A 11 14.83 -1.55 27.75
N ILE A 12 16.10 -1.94 27.87
CA ILE A 12 17.15 -1.55 26.92
C ILE A 12 16.85 -2.11 25.52
N THR A 13 16.44 -3.39 25.41
CA THR A 13 16.09 -3.97 24.10
C THR A 13 14.93 -3.25 23.42
N LEU A 14 13.92 -2.80 24.17
CA LEU A 14 12.80 -2.03 23.63
C LEU A 14 13.25 -0.67 23.11
N ILE A 15 14.17 0.02 23.80
CA ILE A 15 14.72 1.30 23.32
C ILE A 15 15.44 1.11 21.98
N PHE A 16 16.24 0.05 21.84
CA PHE A 16 16.93 -0.24 20.58
C PHE A 16 15.98 -0.57 19.42
N ILE A 17 14.81 -1.14 19.69
CA ILE A 17 13.78 -1.38 18.66
C ILE A 17 13.00 -0.09 18.36
N ALA A 18 12.66 0.68 19.39
CA ALA A 18 11.81 1.86 19.27
C ALA A 18 12.48 3.00 18.50
N LEU A 19 13.78 3.25 18.71
CA LEU A 19 14.48 4.35 18.04
C LEU A 19 14.47 4.25 16.50
N PRO A 20 14.91 3.13 15.86
CA PRO A 20 14.83 3.00 14.41
C PRO A 20 13.38 2.94 13.90
N SER A 21 12.46 2.34 14.67
CA SER A 21 11.04 2.27 14.31
C SER A 21 10.39 3.66 14.25
N LEU A 22 10.64 4.51 15.25
CA LEU A 22 10.13 5.88 15.28
C LEU A 22 10.76 6.73 14.18
N HIS A 23 12.07 6.58 13.93
CA HIS A 23 12.72 7.31 12.86
C HIS A 23 12.08 6.99 11.49
N LEU A 24 11.85 5.71 11.19
CA LEU A 24 11.20 5.29 9.96
C LEU A 24 9.75 5.79 9.88
N LEU A 25 9.01 5.74 10.98
CA LEU A 25 7.64 6.26 11.04
C LEU A 25 7.57 7.74 10.63
N TYR A 26 8.49 8.57 11.12
CA TYR A 26 8.51 9.99 10.74
C TYR A 26 8.93 10.21 9.28
N LEU A 27 9.85 9.40 8.74
CA LEU A 27 10.24 9.48 7.33
C LEU A 27 9.08 9.12 6.39
N LEU A 28 8.22 8.18 6.78
CA LEU A 28 7.04 7.79 6.00
C LEU A 28 5.95 8.88 5.97
N ASP A 29 5.90 9.74 7.00
CA ASP A 29 4.89 10.80 7.14
C ASP A 29 5.37 12.16 6.59
N GLU A 30 6.57 12.23 6.01
CA GLU A 30 7.06 13.48 5.42
C GLU A 30 6.16 13.94 4.26
N PRO A 31 5.78 15.23 4.22
CA PRO A 31 4.91 15.75 3.17
C PRO A 31 5.59 15.63 1.81
N MET A 32 4.98 14.81 0.97
CA MET A 32 5.40 14.56 -0.40
C MET A 32 4.77 15.60 -1.34
N ASN A 33 5.47 15.97 -2.42
CA ASN A 33 4.92 16.78 -3.52
C ASN A 33 4.61 15.84 -4.70
N PRO A 34 3.49 15.10 -4.66
CA PRO A 34 3.20 14.08 -5.66
C PRO A 34 3.03 14.72 -7.05
N MET A 35 3.54 14.02 -8.06
CA MET A 35 3.31 14.40 -9.47
C MET A 35 2.02 13.77 -10.00
N ILE A 36 1.59 12.65 -9.42
CA ILE A 36 0.38 11.91 -9.83
C ILE A 36 -0.39 11.48 -8.59
N THR A 37 -1.70 11.61 -8.66
CA THR A 37 -2.68 11.20 -7.66
C THR A 37 -3.53 10.09 -8.24
N LEU A 38 -3.38 8.89 -7.69
CA LEU A 38 -4.20 7.72 -8.00
C LEU A 38 -5.21 7.52 -6.87
N LYS A 39 -6.50 7.55 -7.19
CA LYS A 39 -7.56 7.15 -6.26
C LYS A 39 -7.91 5.68 -6.50
N THR A 40 -7.89 4.89 -5.43
CA THR A 40 -8.22 3.47 -5.45
C THR A 40 -9.46 3.24 -4.59
N ILE A 41 -10.50 2.65 -5.18
CA ILE A 41 -11.79 2.41 -4.53
C ILE A 41 -11.99 0.91 -4.40
N GLY A 42 -12.10 0.42 -3.17
CA GLY A 42 -12.44 -0.97 -2.89
C GLY A 42 -13.95 -1.20 -2.98
N HIS A 43 -14.34 -2.23 -3.73
CA HIS A 43 -15.70 -2.75 -3.82
C HIS A 43 -15.71 -4.23 -3.43
N GLN A 44 -16.88 -4.83 -3.28
CA GLN A 44 -17.02 -6.27 -3.10
C GLN A 44 -16.36 -7.05 -4.24
N TRP A 45 -15.14 -7.53 -3.97
CA TRP A 45 -14.30 -8.41 -4.79
C TRP A 45 -13.66 -7.80 -6.04
N TYR A 46 -13.57 -6.47 -6.12
CA TYR A 46 -12.82 -5.79 -7.18
C TYR A 46 -12.35 -4.41 -6.73
N TRP A 47 -11.46 -3.83 -7.52
CA TRP A 47 -10.91 -2.49 -7.29
C TRP A 47 -11.23 -1.59 -8.48
N SER A 48 -11.60 -0.34 -8.22
CA SER A 48 -11.72 0.69 -9.25
C SER A 48 -10.60 1.72 -9.08
N TYR A 49 -9.94 2.06 -10.18
CA TYR A 49 -8.80 2.99 -10.19
C TYR A 49 -9.18 4.25 -10.96
N VAL A 50 -8.93 5.42 -10.36
CA VAL A 50 -9.21 6.73 -10.96
C VAL A 50 -7.95 7.57 -10.94
N TYR A 51 -7.53 8.05 -12.12
CA TYR A 51 -6.40 8.96 -12.25
C TYR A 51 -6.89 10.40 -12.21
N MET A 52 -6.55 11.13 -11.15
CA MET A 52 -7.16 12.44 -10.88
C MET A 52 -6.54 13.59 -11.67
N ASP A 53 -5.28 13.48 -12.09
CA ASP A 53 -4.53 14.60 -12.67
C ASP A 53 -4.61 14.69 -14.21
N PHE A 54 -5.25 13.72 -14.86
CA PHE A 54 -5.36 13.69 -16.32
C PHE A 54 -6.63 14.43 -16.78
N LYS A 55 -6.50 15.20 -17.87
CA LYS A 55 -7.63 15.95 -18.46
C LYS A 55 -8.74 15.05 -18.97
N ASN A 56 -8.36 13.88 -19.48
CA ASN A 56 -9.30 12.83 -19.81
C ASN A 56 -9.58 12.09 -18.51
N HIS A 57 -10.85 11.97 -18.13
CA HIS A 57 -11.25 11.19 -16.97
C HIS A 57 -10.92 9.72 -17.24
N ILE A 58 -9.85 9.20 -16.60
CA ILE A 58 -9.45 7.79 -16.71
C ILE A 58 -9.92 7.08 -15.46
N GLU A 59 -10.89 6.19 -15.65
CA GLU A 59 -11.44 5.30 -14.62
C GLU A 59 -11.69 3.93 -15.23
N PHE A 60 -11.35 2.88 -14.48
CA PHE A 60 -11.66 1.51 -14.84
C PHE A 60 -11.75 0.60 -13.61
N ASP A 61 -12.45 -0.51 -13.79
CA ASP A 61 -12.54 -1.59 -12.82
C ASP A 61 -11.50 -2.68 -13.12
N SER A 62 -10.96 -3.26 -12.06
CA SER A 62 -9.96 -4.33 -12.08
C SER A 62 -10.53 -5.54 -11.33
N TYR A 63 -10.82 -6.60 -12.07
CA TYR A 63 -11.30 -7.88 -11.58
C TYR A 63 -10.20 -8.94 -11.66
N MET A 64 -10.23 -9.88 -10.73
CA MET A 64 -9.36 -11.05 -10.76
C MET A 64 -9.70 -11.93 -11.96
N MET A 65 -8.70 -12.29 -12.75
CA MET A 65 -8.88 -13.19 -13.88
C MET A 65 -8.94 -14.64 -13.42
N GLN A 66 -9.75 -15.44 -14.10
CA GLN A 66 -9.67 -16.89 -13.99
C GLN A 66 -8.40 -17.37 -14.73
N PRO A 67 -7.68 -18.37 -14.21
CA PRO A 67 -6.50 -18.89 -14.87
C PRO A 67 -6.88 -19.59 -16.18
N GLU A 68 -6.64 -18.92 -17.31
CA GLU A 68 -6.97 -19.45 -18.65
C GLU A 68 -5.81 -20.23 -19.29
N SER A 69 -4.57 -20.01 -18.83
CA SER A 69 -3.37 -20.64 -19.40
C SER A 69 -2.36 -21.04 -18.33
N MET A 70 -1.39 -21.90 -18.66
CA MET A 70 -0.33 -22.28 -17.71
C MET A 70 0.63 -21.14 -17.33
N ASN A 71 0.55 -19.99 -18.02
CA ASN A 71 1.42 -18.84 -17.78
C ASN A 71 0.77 -17.74 -16.91
N SER A 72 -0.50 -17.88 -16.52
CA SER A 72 -1.16 -16.89 -15.64
C SER A 72 -0.87 -17.17 -14.16
N PHE A 73 -0.66 -16.12 -13.38
CA PHE A 73 -0.54 -16.23 -11.93
C PHE A 73 -1.93 -16.35 -11.30
N CYS A 74 -2.21 -17.54 -10.77
CA CYS A 74 -3.47 -17.82 -10.08
C CYS A 74 -3.69 -16.85 -8.91
N LEU A 75 -4.87 -16.22 -8.86
CA LEU A 75 -5.30 -15.25 -7.83
C LEU A 75 -4.52 -13.93 -7.78
N LEU A 76 -3.63 -13.68 -8.73
CA LEU A 76 -2.83 -12.44 -8.79
C LEU A 76 -3.09 -11.65 -10.07
N ASP A 77 -3.34 -12.32 -11.19
CA ASP A 77 -3.62 -11.65 -12.45
C ASP A 77 -5.00 -10.98 -12.43
N VAL A 78 -5.04 -9.77 -13.00
CA VAL A 78 -6.23 -8.96 -13.15
C VAL A 78 -6.44 -8.60 -14.62
N ASP A 79 -7.69 -8.33 -15.00
CA ASP A 79 -8.06 -7.96 -16.36
C ASP A 79 -7.45 -6.61 -16.80
N ASN A 80 -7.55 -5.61 -15.93
CA ASN A 80 -7.03 -4.26 -16.14
C ASN A 80 -6.00 -3.92 -15.07
N SER A 81 -4.72 -3.90 -15.44
CA SER A 81 -3.63 -3.51 -14.53
C SER A 81 -3.46 -2.00 -14.46
N THR A 82 -3.24 -1.48 -13.25
CA THR A 82 -2.97 -0.06 -13.00
C THR A 82 -1.54 0.30 -13.42
N LEU A 83 -1.41 1.05 -14.50
CA LEU A 83 -0.12 1.50 -15.01
C LEU A 83 0.31 2.79 -14.33
N LEU A 84 1.53 2.81 -13.79
CA LEU A 84 2.11 3.95 -13.10
C LEU A 84 3.53 4.20 -13.62
N PRO A 85 3.96 5.47 -13.78
CA PRO A 85 5.30 5.77 -14.25
C PRO A 85 6.35 5.53 -13.16
N MET A 86 7.44 4.86 -13.54
CA MET A 86 8.59 4.63 -12.66
C MET A 86 9.30 5.93 -12.30
N ASN A 87 9.97 5.95 -11.14
CA ASN A 87 10.75 7.10 -10.64
C ASN A 87 9.94 8.39 -10.48
N THR A 88 8.65 8.27 -10.19
CA THR A 88 7.78 9.42 -9.90
C THR A 88 7.14 9.27 -8.54
N GLN A 89 6.95 10.38 -7.84
CA GLN A 89 6.26 10.40 -6.55
C GLN A 89 4.75 10.35 -6.81
N ILE A 90 4.12 9.26 -6.40
CA ILE A 90 2.70 8.98 -6.62
C ILE A 90 1.99 9.03 -5.26
N GLN A 91 0.96 9.85 -5.16
CA GLN A 91 0.04 9.83 -4.02
C GLN A 91 -1.10 8.86 -4.31
N THR A 92 -1.32 7.92 -3.40
CA THR A 92 -2.46 7.00 -3.45
C THR A 92 -3.53 7.42 -2.45
N LEU A 93 -4.76 7.60 -2.93
CA LEU A 93 -5.94 7.90 -2.11
C LEU A 93 -6.82 6.66 -2.06
N VAL A 94 -6.81 5.94 -0.94
CA VAL A 94 -7.55 4.68 -0.80
C VAL A 94 -8.88 4.92 -0.08
N THR A 95 -9.96 4.42 -0.63
CA THR A 95 -11.29 4.44 -0.01
C THR A 95 -12.07 3.18 -0.38
N ALA A 96 -13.27 3.01 0.18
CA ALA A 96 -14.17 1.91 -0.15
C ALA A 96 -15.58 2.43 -0.39
N ALA A 97 -16.30 1.78 -1.30
CA ALA A 97 -17.68 2.13 -1.63
C ALA A 97 -18.71 1.39 -0.75
N ASP A 98 -18.33 0.23 -0.19
CA ASP A 98 -19.23 -0.65 0.56
C ASP A 98 -18.70 -1.01 1.97
N VAL A 99 -17.96 -2.11 2.09
CA VAL A 99 -17.36 -2.60 3.34
C VAL A 99 -15.88 -2.19 3.42
N ILE A 100 -15.24 -2.50 4.55
CA ILE A 100 -13.82 -2.18 4.72
C ILE A 100 -12.98 -3.08 3.80
N HIS A 101 -12.12 -2.45 3.00
CA HIS A 101 -11.08 -3.10 2.20
C HIS A 101 -9.72 -2.49 2.52
N SER A 102 -8.63 -3.22 2.26
CA SER A 102 -7.26 -2.76 2.46
C SER A 102 -6.46 -2.94 1.17
N LEU A 103 -5.87 -1.85 0.67
CA LEU A 103 -4.96 -1.90 -0.46
C LEU A 103 -3.55 -2.23 0.04
N THR A 104 -2.96 -3.32 -0.47
CA THR A 104 -1.62 -3.77 -0.09
C THR A 104 -0.83 -4.21 -1.31
N ILE A 105 0.37 -3.65 -1.49
CA ILE A 105 1.32 -4.06 -2.53
C ILE A 105 2.69 -4.22 -1.85
N PRO A 106 3.09 -5.44 -1.46
CA PRO A 106 4.23 -5.64 -0.54
C PRO A 106 5.60 -5.22 -1.06
N THR A 107 5.76 -5.11 -2.39
CA THR A 107 7.05 -4.87 -3.05
C THR A 107 7.31 -3.41 -3.42
N LEU A 108 6.41 -2.49 -3.04
CA LEU A 108 6.58 -1.05 -3.27
C LEU A 108 7.66 -0.44 -2.37
#